data_AF-A0A349YSX4-F1
#
_entry.id   AF-A0A349YSX4-F1
#
_cell.length_a   1.000
_cell.length_b   1.000
_cell.length_c   1.000
_cell.angle_alpha   90.00
_cell.angle_beta   90.00
_cell.angle_gamma   90.00
#
_symmetry.space_group_name_H-M   'P 1'
#
loop_
_entity.id
_entity.type
_entity.pdbx_description
1 polymer ?
#
loop_
_entity_poly.entity_id
_entity_poly.type
_entity_poly.pdbx_seq_one_letter_code
_entity_poly.pdbx_strand_id
1 'polypeptide(L)'
;MEYDRENQWWIEYTKLSSGQTAVIMFSKYPRGKTLYYFVTFGIANKKKILRNWLLETGSGGLCAECTGKCGAEGLIWAYHKVEKFIQDREQFNKSGKILKYKVAVCGADARRHRIYRHFLKRLGFAEEYDQELGWIIVKNL
;
A
#
# COMPACT_ATOMS: atom_id res chain seq x y z
N MET A 1 6.25 2.14 11.42
CA MET A 1 5.14 2.90 10.80
C MET A 1 4.57 3.86 11.82
N GLU A 2 4.41 5.11 11.41
CA GLU A 2 3.74 6.15 12.18
C GLU A 2 2.27 6.18 11.77
N TYR A 3 1.35 6.39 12.74
CA TYR A 3 -0.06 6.57 12.45
C TYR A 3 -0.39 8.07 12.36
N ASP A 4 -0.74 8.50 11.16
CA ASP A 4 -1.24 9.84 10.89
C ASP A 4 -2.74 9.87 11.22
N ARG A 5 -3.09 10.59 12.28
CA ARG A 5 -4.48 10.67 12.76
C ARG A 5 -5.35 11.53 11.85
N GLU A 6 -4.78 12.56 11.23
CA GLU A 6 -5.49 13.51 10.36
C GLU A 6 -5.94 12.81 9.08
N ASN A 7 -5.02 12.08 8.46
CA ASN A 7 -5.26 11.38 7.19
C ASN A 7 -5.71 9.91 7.37
N GLN A 8 -5.77 9.41 8.61
CA GLN A 8 -6.18 8.06 8.98
C GLN A 8 -5.43 6.92 8.28
N TRP A 9 -4.11 7.07 8.13
CA TRP A 9 -3.25 6.06 7.53
C TRP A 9 -2.04 5.74 8.40
N TRP A 10 -1.48 4.55 8.22
CA TRP A 10 -0.11 4.26 8.63
C TRP A 10 0.82 4.58 7.48
N ILE A 11 1.91 5.26 7.76
CA ILE A 11 2.87 5.66 6.74
C ILE A 11 4.30 5.45 7.22
N GLU A 12 5.18 5.09 6.30
CA GLU A 12 6.61 5.03 6.57
C GLU A 12 7.40 5.41 5.32
N TYR A 13 8.50 6.13 5.52
CA TYR A 13 9.44 6.52 4.49
C TYR A 13 10.80 5.85 4.75
N THR A 14 11.54 5.56 3.68
CA THR A 14 12.94 5.17 3.78
C THR A 14 13.79 5.83 2.69
N LYS A 15 15.10 5.89 2.92
CA LYS A 15 16.08 6.22 1.88
C LYS A 15 16.62 4.93 1.28
N LEU A 16 16.63 4.87 -0.05
CA LEU A 16 17.20 3.78 -0.82
C LEU A 16 18.68 4.05 -1.10
N SER A 17 19.43 3.01 -1.45
CA SER A 17 20.87 3.10 -1.79
C SER A 17 21.18 4.13 -2.90
N SER A 18 20.25 4.37 -3.83
CA SER A 18 20.36 5.41 -4.86
C SER A 18 20.17 6.86 -4.38
N GLY A 19 19.89 7.07 -3.08
CA GLY A 19 19.51 8.37 -2.52
C GLY A 19 18.03 8.74 -2.74
N GLN A 20 17.30 7.98 -3.56
CA GLN A 20 15.86 8.10 -3.73
C GLN A 20 15.13 7.79 -2.42
N THR A 21 13.93 8.33 -2.28
CA THR A 21 13.03 8.05 -1.16
C THR A 21 11.96 7.08 -1.60
N ALA A 22 11.69 6.07 -0.78
CA ALA A 22 10.50 5.23 -0.92
C ALA A 22 9.49 5.56 0.19
N VAL A 23 8.21 5.34 -0.10
CA VAL A 23 7.11 5.45 0.87
C VAL A 23 6.21 4.22 0.73
N ILE A 24 5.72 3.74 1.87
CA ILE A 24 4.57 2.83 1.92
C ILE A 24 3.52 3.41 2.86
N MET A 25 2.27 3.24 2.48
CA MET A 25 1.11 3.75 3.20
C MET A 25 0.01 2.69 3.24
N PHE A 26 -0.69 2.62 4.38
CA PHE A 26 -1.86 1.77 4.61
C PHE A 26 -3.03 2.68 4.99
N SER A 27 -3.92 3.00 4.05
CA SER A 27 -5.07 3.87 4.28
C SER A 27 -6.34 3.07 4.60
N LYS A 28 -7.11 3.57 5.57
CA LYS A 28 -8.42 2.99 5.90
C LYS A 28 -9.45 3.36 4.85
N TYR A 29 -10.18 2.36 4.37
CA TYR A 29 -11.26 2.55 3.42
C TYR A 29 -12.45 1.65 3.78
N PRO A 30 -13.46 2.17 4.50
CA PRO A 30 -14.64 1.39 4.87
C PRO A 30 -15.54 1.17 3.65
N ARG A 31 -15.97 -0.08 3.44
CA ARG A 31 -16.95 -0.44 2.41
C ARG A 31 -17.95 -1.45 2.97
N GLY A 32 -19.17 -0.98 3.22
CA GLY A 32 -20.19 -1.75 3.92
C GLY A 32 -19.69 -2.19 5.31
N LYS A 33 -19.72 -3.51 5.57
CA LYS A 33 -19.23 -4.11 6.83
C LYS A 33 -17.75 -4.55 6.77
N THR A 34 -17.02 -4.17 5.74
CA THR A 34 -15.60 -4.49 5.55
C THR A 34 -14.78 -3.23 5.66
N LEU A 35 -13.68 -3.27 6.42
CA LEU A 35 -12.66 -2.23 6.40
C LEU A 35 -11.46 -2.71 5.58
N TYR A 36 -11.18 -2.01 4.49
CA TYR A 36 -9.97 -2.21 3.72
C TYR A 36 -8.83 -1.34 4.26
N TYR A 37 -7.63 -1.91 4.28
CA TYR A 37 -6.37 -1.20 4.43
C TYR A 37 -5.67 -1.24 3.07
N PHE A 38 -5.82 -0.18 2.28
CA PHE A 38 -5.21 -0.10 0.95
C PHE A 38 -3.72 0.20 1.07
N VAL A 39 -2.92 -0.61 0.40
CA VAL A 39 -1.47 -0.45 0.33
C VAL A 39 -1.12 0.43 -0.86
N THR A 40 -0.49 1.57 -0.56
CA THR A 40 0.08 2.47 -1.56
C THR A 40 1.59 2.50 -1.41
N PHE A 41 2.31 2.31 -2.50
CA PHE A 41 3.77 2.28 -2.54
C PHE A 41 4.31 3.15 -3.69
N GLY A 42 5.35 3.93 -3.41
CA GLY A 42 5.99 4.78 -4.43
C GLY A 42 7.45 5.10 -4.12
N ILE A 43 8.23 5.38 -5.16
CA ILE A 43 9.64 5.77 -5.06
C ILE A 43 9.86 7.06 -5.86
N ALA A 44 10.49 8.07 -5.26
CA ALA A 44 10.83 9.30 -5.96
C ALA A 44 12.20 9.84 -5.55
N ASN A 45 12.75 10.75 -6.35
CA ASN A 45 14.01 11.43 -6.02
C ASN A 45 13.88 12.32 -4.76
N LYS A 46 12.67 12.84 -4.47
CA LYS A 46 12.42 13.77 -3.36
C LYS A 46 11.19 13.37 -2.57
N LYS A 47 11.28 13.40 -1.23
CA LYS A 47 10.17 13.13 -0.30
C LYS A 47 8.95 14.04 -0.57
N LYS A 48 9.17 15.31 -0.92
CA LYS A 48 8.09 16.26 -1.23
C LYS A 48 7.20 15.79 -2.39
N ILE A 49 7.78 15.16 -3.41
CA ILE A 49 7.02 14.62 -4.56
C ILE A 49 6.07 13.52 -4.08
N LEU A 50 6.55 12.60 -3.25
CA LEU A 50 5.72 11.54 -2.66
C LEU A 50 4.61 12.11 -1.77
N ARG A 51 4.92 13.12 -0.94
CA ARG A 51 3.91 13.74 -0.08
C ARG A 51 2.80 14.42 -0.90
N ASN A 52 3.18 15.18 -1.92
CA ASN A 52 2.21 15.85 -2.80
C ASN A 52 1.34 14.84 -3.56
N TRP A 53 1.94 13.71 -3.99
CA TRP A 53 1.20 12.61 -4.60
C TRP A 53 0.16 12.01 -3.66
N LEU A 54 0.57 11.65 -2.44
CA LEU A 54 -0.30 11.01 -1.46
C LEU A 54 -1.44 11.91 -1.00
N LEU A 55 -1.20 13.22 -0.95
CA LEU A 55 -2.21 14.21 -0.56
C LEU A 55 -3.02 14.74 -1.76
N GLU A 56 -2.73 14.28 -2.98
CA GLU A 56 -3.38 14.77 -4.22
C GLU A 56 -3.31 16.32 -4.38
N THR A 57 -2.32 16.97 -3.76
CA THR A 57 -2.18 18.44 -3.72
C THR A 57 -1.28 18.99 -4.85
N GLY A 58 -1.17 18.28 -5.97
CA GLY A 58 -0.31 18.65 -7.11
C GLY A 58 -0.79 18.08 -8.45
N SER A 59 -0.16 18.51 -9.56
CA SER A 59 -0.50 18.08 -10.92
C SER A 59 -0.36 16.56 -11.07
N GLY A 60 -1.48 15.89 -11.33
CA GLY A 60 -1.60 14.45 -11.45
C GLY A 60 -0.72 13.84 -12.54
N GLY A 61 -0.10 12.71 -12.23
CA GLY A 61 0.73 11.96 -13.17
C GLY A 61 1.70 10.96 -12.55
N LEU A 62 1.35 10.32 -11.43
CA LEU A 62 2.33 9.54 -10.65
C LEU A 62 2.32 8.02 -10.88
N CYS A 63 1.36 7.48 -11.63
CA CYS A 63 1.38 6.06 -12.00
C CYS A 63 2.57 5.70 -12.91
N ALA A 64 3.11 6.65 -13.69
CA ALA A 64 4.19 6.40 -14.65
C ALA A 64 5.60 6.76 -14.14
N GLU A 65 5.76 7.78 -13.29
CA GLU A 65 7.08 8.40 -13.03
C GLU A 65 7.81 7.93 -11.74
N CYS A 66 7.12 7.24 -10.83
CA CYS A 66 7.65 6.90 -9.49
C CYS A 66 8.16 5.46 -9.30
N THR A 67 8.61 4.81 -10.37
CA THR A 67 9.46 3.62 -10.27
C THR A 67 10.90 4.03 -10.52
N GLY A 68 11.54 4.56 -9.48
CA GLY A 68 12.93 5.00 -9.50
C GLY A 68 13.95 3.89 -9.83
N LYS A 69 15.23 4.27 -9.90
CA LYS A 69 16.38 3.40 -10.20
C LYS A 69 16.50 2.22 -9.23
N CYS A 70 16.12 2.39 -7.96
CA CYS A 70 16.12 1.33 -6.94
C CYS A 70 14.77 0.61 -6.78
N GLY A 71 14.09 0.30 -7.89
CA GLY A 71 12.78 -0.36 -7.86
C GLY A 71 12.74 -1.67 -7.09
N ALA A 72 13.71 -2.57 -7.30
CA ALA A 72 13.75 -3.87 -6.64
C ALA A 72 13.99 -3.75 -5.11
N GLU A 73 14.96 -2.92 -4.70
CA GLU A 73 15.24 -2.62 -3.29
C GLU A 73 13.98 -2.07 -2.60
N GLY A 74 13.31 -1.10 -3.23
CA GLY A 74 12.08 -0.53 -2.71
C GLY A 74 10.94 -1.55 -2.62
N LEU A 75 10.80 -2.44 -3.60
CA LEU A 75 9.78 -3.51 -3.59
C LEU A 75 10.04 -4.55 -2.48
N ILE A 76 11.30 -4.95 -2.26
CA ILE A 76 11.68 -5.86 -1.16
C ILE A 76 11.37 -5.20 0.18
N TRP A 77 11.74 -3.93 0.34
CA TRP A 77 11.42 -3.17 1.54
C TRP A 77 9.90 -3.08 1.77
N ALA A 78 9.13 -2.74 0.72
CA ALA A 78 7.68 -2.67 0.79
C ALA A 78 7.04 -4.01 1.17
N TYR A 79 7.54 -5.13 0.62
CA TYR A 79 7.09 -6.47 0.96
C TYR A 79 7.20 -6.76 2.46
N HIS A 80 8.37 -6.48 3.06
CA HIS A 80 8.55 -6.67 4.50
C HIS A 80 7.70 -5.72 5.35
N LYS A 81 7.37 -4.53 4.85
CA LYS A 81 6.43 -3.63 5.54
C LYS A 81 5.01 -4.16 5.50
N VAL A 82 4.56 -4.72 4.39
CA VAL A 82 3.27 -5.42 4.31
C VAL A 82 3.24 -6.61 5.26
N GLU A 83 4.27 -7.45 5.26
CA GLU A 83 4.41 -8.58 6.18
C GLU A 83 4.34 -8.16 7.65
N LYS A 84 5.04 -7.08 8.02
CA LYS A 84 4.97 -6.54 9.38
C LYS A 84 3.59 -5.97 9.72
N PHE A 85 2.96 -5.25 8.79
CA PHE A 85 1.63 -4.67 8.99
C PHE A 85 0.58 -5.76 9.30
N ILE A 86 0.58 -6.85 8.53
CA ILE A 86 -0.41 -7.93 8.70
C ILE A 86 -0.19 -8.77 9.97
N GLN A 87 1.01 -8.75 10.55
CA GLN A 87 1.33 -9.47 11.79
C GLN A 87 1.01 -8.65 13.04
N ASP A 88 1.03 -7.32 12.93
CA ASP A 88 0.84 -6.42 14.07
C ASP A 88 -0.66 -6.21 14.37
N ARG A 89 -1.18 -7.01 15.31
CA ARG A 89 -2.60 -7.00 15.67
C ARG A 89 -3.06 -5.69 16.32
N GLU A 90 -2.17 -4.91 16.90
CA GLU A 90 -2.52 -3.65 17.57
C GLU A 90 -2.90 -2.55 16.58
N GLN A 91 -2.47 -2.69 15.31
CA GLN A 91 -2.83 -1.75 14.24
C GLN A 91 -4.31 -1.88 13.83
N PHE A 92 -4.98 -2.98 14.19
CA PHE A 92 -6.38 -3.21 13.86
C PHE A 92 -7.29 -2.79 15.01
N ASN A 93 -7.77 -1.55 14.97
CA ASN A 93 -8.78 -1.07 15.90
C ASN A 93 -10.13 -1.72 15.58
N LYS A 94 -10.44 -2.83 16.27
CA LYS A 94 -11.65 -3.61 16.04
C LYS A 94 -12.89 -2.82 16.49
N SER A 95 -13.71 -2.38 15.55
CA SER A 95 -15.02 -1.80 15.81
C SER A 95 -16.11 -2.87 15.70
N GLY A 96 -17.08 -2.88 16.60
CA GLY A 96 -18.26 -3.77 16.51
C GLY A 96 -19.13 -3.54 15.27
N LYS A 97 -18.95 -2.42 14.55
CA LYS A 97 -19.64 -2.12 13.29
C LYS A 97 -18.97 -2.77 12.06
N ILE A 98 -17.68 -3.13 12.17
CA ILE A 98 -16.90 -3.72 11.09
C ILE A 98 -16.75 -5.22 11.37
N LEU A 99 -17.25 -6.03 10.44
CA LEU A 99 -17.24 -7.49 10.57
C LEU A 99 -16.03 -8.15 9.91
N LYS A 100 -15.40 -7.46 8.95
CA LYS A 100 -14.28 -8.00 8.17
C LYS A 100 -13.19 -6.96 7.99
N TYR A 101 -11.94 -7.39 8.10
CA TYR A 101 -10.77 -6.55 7.86
C TYR A 101 -9.96 -7.17 6.72
N LYS A 102 -9.58 -6.35 5.75
CA LYS A 102 -8.81 -6.79 4.59
C LYS A 102 -7.64 -5.86 4.35
N VAL A 103 -6.49 -6.40 3.99
CA VAL A 103 -5.39 -5.60 3.40
C VAL A 103 -5.46 -5.81 1.90
N ALA A 104 -5.45 -4.72 1.12
CA ALA A 104 -5.65 -4.75 -0.32
C ALA A 104 -4.50 -4.06 -1.06
N VAL A 105 -3.99 -4.71 -2.10
CA VAL A 105 -2.99 -4.18 -3.02
C VAL A 105 -3.60 -4.15 -4.42
N CYS A 106 -3.62 -2.97 -5.04
CA CYS A 106 -4.06 -2.79 -6.42
C CYS A 106 -2.84 -2.70 -7.34
N GLY A 107 -2.82 -3.50 -8.40
CA GLY A 107 -1.84 -3.33 -9.46
C GLY A 107 -2.19 -2.10 -10.30
N ALA A 108 -1.31 -1.11 -10.37
CA ALA A 108 -1.50 0.04 -11.28
C ALA A 108 -1.55 -0.37 -12.76
N ASP A 109 -0.99 -1.54 -13.09
CA ASP A 109 -0.99 -2.15 -14.41
C ASP A 109 -0.90 -3.69 -14.30
N ALA A 110 -1.20 -4.40 -15.39
CA ALA A 110 -1.22 -5.86 -15.43
C ALA A 110 0.15 -6.50 -15.12
N ARG A 111 1.28 -5.83 -15.43
CA ARG A 111 2.61 -6.35 -15.13
C ARG A 111 2.87 -6.31 -13.63
N ARG A 112 2.60 -5.18 -12.98
CA ARG A 112 2.72 -5.04 -11.51
C ARG A 112 1.78 -5.99 -10.79
N HIS A 113 0.54 -6.11 -11.26
CA HIS A 113 -0.44 -7.05 -10.70
C HIS A 113 0.10 -8.49 -10.67
N ARG A 114 0.66 -8.98 -11.79
CA ARG A 114 1.27 -10.32 -11.86
C ARG A 114 2.42 -10.51 -10.86
N ILE A 115 3.28 -9.50 -10.73
CA ILE A 115 4.41 -9.52 -9.79
C ILE A 115 3.88 -9.59 -8.35
N TYR A 116 2.97 -8.68 -7.98
CA TYR A 116 2.40 -8.61 -6.64
C TYR A 116 1.72 -9.93 -6.27
N ARG A 117 0.92 -10.49 -7.17
CA ARG A 117 0.28 -11.79 -6.97
C ARG A 117 1.29 -12.89 -6.69
N HIS A 118 2.37 -12.96 -7.48
CA HIS A 118 3.39 -14.01 -7.33
C HIS A 118 4.06 -13.98 -5.95
N PHE A 119 4.36 -12.79 -5.42
CA PHE A 119 5.08 -12.65 -4.15
C PHE A 119 4.14 -12.63 -2.94
N LEU A 120 3.02 -11.92 -3.01
CA LEU A 120 2.09 -11.76 -1.90
C LEU A 120 1.30 -13.05 -1.57
N LYS A 121 1.19 -14.00 -2.50
CA LYS A 121 0.62 -15.32 -2.20
C LYS A 121 1.33 -16.02 -1.03
N ARG A 122 2.64 -15.76 -0.85
CA ARG A 122 3.45 -16.31 0.26
C ARG A 122 3.02 -15.75 1.62
N LEU A 123 2.41 -14.57 1.63
CA LEU A 123 1.83 -13.95 2.81
C LEU A 123 0.33 -14.29 2.98
N GLY A 124 -0.21 -15.20 2.15
CA GLY A 124 -1.61 -15.61 2.17
C GLY A 124 -2.56 -14.59 1.55
N PHE A 125 -2.08 -13.73 0.64
CA PHE A 125 -2.96 -12.91 -0.19
C PHE A 125 -3.52 -13.75 -1.36
N ALA A 126 -4.74 -13.44 -1.79
CA ALA A 126 -5.41 -14.05 -2.93
C ALA A 126 -5.98 -12.96 -3.86
N GLU A 127 -6.21 -13.31 -5.12
CA GLU A 127 -6.93 -12.41 -6.04
C GLU A 127 -8.43 -12.42 -5.71
N GLU A 128 -9.04 -11.24 -5.72
CA GLU A 128 -10.48 -11.05 -5.60
C GLU A 128 -10.91 -10.03 -6.66
N TYR A 129 -12.07 -10.25 -7.27
CA TYR A 129 -12.65 -9.25 -8.16
C TYR A 129 -13.54 -8.31 -7.35
N ASP A 130 -13.18 -7.04 -7.34
CA ASP A 130 -13.95 -5.96 -6.77
C ASP A 130 -14.72 -5.22 -7.88
N GLN A 131 -16.00 -4.93 -7.64
CA GLN A 131 -16.87 -4.34 -8.68
C GLN A 131 -16.44 -2.94 -9.14
N GLU A 132 -15.73 -2.18 -8.30
CA GLU A 132 -15.30 -0.82 -8.61
C GLU A 132 -13.81 -0.76 -8.93
N LEU A 133 -13.00 -1.58 -8.27
CA LEU A 133 -11.54 -1.56 -8.38
C LEU A 133 -10.98 -2.61 -9.36
N GLY A 134 -11.83 -3.50 -9.86
CA GLY A 134 -11.43 -4.62 -10.71
C GLY A 134 -10.69 -5.70 -9.92
N TRP A 135 -9.71 -6.34 -10.57
CA TRP A 135 -8.90 -7.37 -9.92
C TRP A 135 -7.95 -6.77 -8.89
N ILE A 136 -8.14 -7.14 -7.62
CA ILE A 136 -7.32 -6.72 -6.49
C ILE A 136 -6.68 -7.94 -5.83
N ILE A 137 -5.59 -7.72 -5.09
CA ILE A 137 -4.90 -8.77 -4.33
C ILE A 137 -5.12 -8.49 -2.85
N VAL A 138 -5.83 -9.37 -2.16
CA VAL A 138 -6.34 -9.15 -0.81
C VAL A 138 -5.91 -10.23 0.18
N LYS A 139 -5.72 -9.84 1.43
CA LYS A 139 -5.58 -10.74 2.57
C LYS A 139 -6.68 -10.44 3.58
N ASN A 140 -7.43 -11.46 3.95
CA ASN A 140 -8.35 -11.40 5.09
C ASN A 140 -7.53 -11.46 6.40
N LEU A 141 -7.81 -10.57 7.33
CA LEU A 141 -7.17 -10.47 8.64
C LEU A 141 -8.01 -11.07 9.77
#